data_AF-A0A7V8K1Y5-F1
#
_entry.id   AF-A0A7V8K1Y5-F1
#
_cell.length_a   1.000
_cell.length_b   1.000
_cell.length_c   1.000
_cell.angle_alpha   90.00
_cell.angle_beta   90.00
_cell.angle_gamma   90.00
#
_symmetry.space_group_name_H-M   'P 1'
#
loop_
_entity.id
_entity.type
_entity.pdbx_description
1 polymer ?
#
loop_
_entity_poly.entity_id
_entity_poly.type
_entity_poly.pdbx_seq_one_letter_code
_entity_poly.pdbx_strand_id
1 'polypeptide(L)'
;MTPEGKVGMLRDRPVFIAIASGGRFSGERARQPDFLTPYLRAILGSIGLTELHFFSVQGTGLGEAAVAEARSAADLALAAHFGN
;
A
#
# COMPACT_ATOMS: atom_id res chain seq x y z
N MET A 1 25.46 -15.96 -3.70
CA MET A 1 24.46 -15.86 -2.62
C MET A 1 25.20 -16.06 -1.31
N THR A 2 24.86 -15.32 -0.26
CA THR A 2 25.39 -15.68 1.06
C THR A 2 24.79 -17.02 1.47
N PRO A 3 25.39 -17.75 2.42
CA PRO A 3 24.80 -18.98 2.95
C PRO A 3 23.35 -18.79 3.44
N GLU A 4 22.98 -17.57 3.82
CA GLU A 4 21.65 -17.18 4.30
C GLU A 4 20.69 -16.70 3.19
N GLY A 5 21.13 -16.63 1.93
CA GLY A 5 20.31 -16.22 0.78
C GLY A 5 20.60 -14.80 0.25
N LYS A 6 19.56 -14.10 -0.21
CA LYS A 6 19.67 -12.72 -0.70
C LYS A 6 19.56 -11.76 0.48
N VAL A 7 20.60 -10.98 0.71
CA VAL A 7 20.65 -9.94 1.75
C VAL A 7 20.36 -8.58 1.10
N GLY A 8 19.40 -7.84 1.67
CA GLY A 8 19.11 -6.46 1.28
C GLY A 8 20.24 -5.51 1.66
N MET A 9 20.56 -4.54 0.80
CA MET A 9 21.67 -3.61 1.02
C MET A 9 21.23 -2.28 1.62
N LEU A 10 19.94 -1.94 1.54
CA LEU A 10 19.41 -0.72 2.12
C LEU A 10 19.18 -0.93 3.63
N ARG A 11 19.57 0.07 4.42
CA ARG A 11 19.13 0.15 5.81
C ARG A 11 17.62 0.43 5.84
N ASP A 12 16.91 -0.39 6.60
CA ASP A 12 15.47 -0.28 6.78
C ASP A 12 15.07 1.10 7.32
N ARG A 13 13.88 1.54 6.92
CA ARG A 13 13.26 2.82 7.27
C ARG A 13 11.76 2.77 6.94
N PRO A 14 10.93 3.62 7.57
CA PRO A 14 9.53 3.77 7.16
C PRO A 14 9.42 4.11 5.67
N VAL A 15 8.65 3.32 4.93
CA VAL A 15 8.32 3.57 3.51
C VAL A 15 6.82 3.73 3.37
N PHE A 16 6.40 4.88 2.88
CA PHE A 16 4.99 5.21 2.66
C PHE A 16 4.63 5.05 1.19
N ILE A 17 3.57 4.30 0.92
CA ILE A 17 3.15 3.93 -0.44
C ILE A 17 1.71 4.40 -0.63
N ALA A 18 1.53 5.38 -1.52
CA ALA A 18 0.21 5.84 -1.94
C ALA A 18 -0.25 5.07 -3.19
N ILE A 19 -1.45 4.49 -3.13
CA ILE A 19 -2.06 3.73 -4.22
C ILE A 19 -3.35 4.40 -4.67
N ALA A 20 -3.51 4.63 -5.97
CA ALA A 20 -4.79 4.96 -6.58
C ALA A 20 -5.24 3.80 -7.47
N SER A 21 -6.51 3.40 -7.40
CA SER A 21 -7.06 2.34 -8.25
C SER A 21 -8.47 2.63 -8.71
N GLY A 22 -8.73 2.38 -9.99
CA GLY A 22 -10.06 2.49 -10.58
C GLY A 22 -11.07 1.54 -9.93
N GLY A 23 -10.63 0.33 -9.58
CA GLY A 23 -11.42 -0.68 -8.89
C GLY A 23 -11.09 -0.79 -7.40
N ARG A 24 -11.92 -1.55 -6.68
CA ARG A 24 -11.61 -2.00 -5.31
C ARG A 24 -10.85 -3.32 -5.38
N PHE A 25 -9.70 -3.39 -4.71
CA PHE A 25 -8.84 -4.57 -4.60
C PHE A 25 -8.73 -5.10 -3.16
N SER A 26 -9.31 -4.39 -2.18
CA SER A 26 -9.43 -4.83 -0.79
C SER A 26 -10.83 -4.62 -0.21
N GLY A 27 -11.17 -5.34 0.85
CA GLY A 27 -12.44 -5.25 1.55
C GLY A 27 -13.59 -6.00 0.86
N GLU A 28 -14.78 -5.97 1.46
CA GLU A 28 -15.94 -6.77 1.04
C GLU A 28 -16.40 -6.53 -0.40
N ARG A 29 -16.14 -5.33 -0.94
CA ARG A 29 -16.56 -4.93 -2.29
C ARG A 29 -15.47 -5.13 -3.34
N ALA A 30 -14.34 -5.75 -2.99
CA ALA A 30 -13.27 -6.06 -3.94
C ALA A 30 -13.75 -7.12 -4.94
N ARG A 31 -13.50 -6.86 -6.22
CA ARG A 31 -13.85 -7.79 -7.32
C ARG A 31 -12.64 -8.48 -7.93
N GLN A 32 -11.44 -8.12 -7.47
CA GLN A 32 -10.19 -8.72 -7.88
C GLN A 32 -9.26 -8.86 -6.66
N PRO A 33 -8.37 -9.87 -6.66
CA PRO A 33 -7.34 -9.98 -5.65
C PRO A 33 -6.38 -8.79 -5.69
N ASP A 34 -5.80 -8.46 -4.52
CA ASP A 34 -4.70 -7.52 -4.43
C ASP A 34 -3.38 -8.20 -4.82
N PHE A 35 -2.92 -7.94 -6.04
CA PHE A 35 -1.59 -8.38 -6.50
C PHE A 35 -0.50 -7.32 -6.29
N LEU A 36 -0.87 -6.06 -6.06
CA LEU A 36 0.06 -4.96 -5.98
C LEU A 36 0.79 -4.97 -4.63
N THR A 37 0.05 -5.03 -3.53
CA THR A 37 0.67 -4.93 -2.19
C THR A 37 1.58 -6.13 -1.86
N PRO A 38 1.26 -7.39 -2.22
CA PRO A 38 2.17 -8.50 -2.01
C PRO A 38 3.43 -8.39 -2.86
N TYR A 39 3.30 -7.93 -4.11
CA TYR A 39 4.45 -7.70 -4.98
C TYR A 39 5.39 -6.63 -4.41
N LEU A 40 4.83 -5.48 -4.00
CA LEU A 40 5.61 -4.39 -3.40
C LEU A 40 6.33 -4.82 -2.12
N ARG A 41 5.67 -5.61 -1.26
CA ARG A 41 6.31 -6.23 -0.09
C ARG A 41 7.51 -7.10 -0.48
N ALA A 42 7.35 -7.96 -1.49
CA ALA A 42 8.41 -8.84 -1.94
C ALA A 42 9.61 -8.06 -2.52
N ILE A 43 9.36 -7.12 -3.44
CA ILE A 43 10.46 -6.41 -4.12
C ILE A 43 11.20 -5.45 -3.19
N LEU A 44 10.49 -4.71 -2.34
CA LEU A 44 11.10 -3.76 -1.40
C LEU A 44 11.81 -4.51 -0.27
N GLY A 45 11.22 -5.60 0.23
CA GLY A 45 11.87 -6.50 1.18
C GLY A 45 13.17 -7.07 0.62
N SER A 46 13.21 -7.43 -0.67
CA SER A 46 14.41 -7.99 -1.31
C SER A 46 15.61 -7.03 -1.35
N ILE A 47 15.36 -5.72 -1.26
CA ILE A 47 16.41 -4.69 -1.23
C ILE A 47 16.70 -4.17 0.18
N GLY A 48 15.97 -4.62 1.21
CA GLY A 48 16.18 -4.28 2.62
C GLY A 48 15.17 -3.29 3.21
N LEU A 49 14.08 -3.00 2.51
CA LEU A 49 13.00 -2.11 2.99
C LEU A 49 11.79 -2.94 3.40
N THR A 50 11.59 -3.09 4.71
CA THR A 50 10.57 -3.99 5.26
C THR A 50 9.46 -3.27 6.01
N GLU A 51 9.71 -2.06 6.50
CA GLU A 51 8.70 -1.24 7.18
C GLU A 51 7.82 -0.49 6.18
N LEU A 52 6.85 -1.20 5.58
CA LEU A 52 5.98 -0.65 4.53
C LEU A 52 4.58 -0.28 5.04
N HIS A 53 4.19 0.97 4.78
CA HIS A 53 2.89 1.55 5.13
C HIS A 53 2.13 1.89 3.85
N PHE A 54 0.94 1.32 3.67
CA PHE A 54 0.13 1.48 2.47
C PHE A 54 -1.09 2.35 2.73
N PHE A 55 -1.31 3.36 1.89
CA PHE A 55 -2.50 4.19 1.88
C PHE A 55 -3.13 4.13 0.50
N SER A 56 -4.45 3.97 0.43
CA SER A 56 -5.11 3.74 -0.86
C SER A 56 -6.37 4.56 -1.04
N VAL A 57 -6.54 5.07 -2.25
CA VAL A 57 -7.79 5.63 -2.77
C VAL A 57 -8.28 4.67 -3.87
N GLN A 58 -9.29 3.87 -3.55
CA GLN A 58 -9.82 2.82 -4.42
C GLN A 58 -11.19 3.21 -4.99
N GLY A 59 -11.56 2.64 -6.12
CA GLY A 59 -12.84 2.94 -6.76
C GLY A 59 -12.84 4.27 -7.50
N THR A 60 -11.68 4.75 -7.97
CA THR A 60 -11.60 6.05 -8.65
C THR A 60 -12.34 6.08 -9.99
N GLY A 61 -12.64 4.91 -10.57
CA GLY A 61 -13.46 4.77 -11.77
C GLY A 61 -14.96 4.62 -11.50
N LEU A 62 -15.41 4.66 -10.23
CA LEU A 62 -16.80 4.44 -9.83
C LEU A 62 -17.62 5.74 -9.69
N GLY A 63 -17.02 6.89 -10.01
CA GLY A 63 -17.65 8.22 -9.95
C GLY A 63 -17.22 9.06 -8.74
N GLU A 64 -17.57 10.34 -8.77
CA GLU A 64 -17.07 11.36 -7.83
C GLU A 64 -17.39 11.06 -6.36
N ALA A 65 -18.60 10.53 -6.09
CA ALA A 65 -19.00 10.19 -4.73
C ALA A 65 -18.10 9.09 -4.12
N ALA A 66 -17.76 8.07 -4.92
CA ALA A 66 -16.87 6.99 -4.49
C ALA A 66 -15.44 7.50 -4.28
N VAL A 67 -14.98 8.42 -5.13
CA VAL A 67 -13.67 9.08 -4.95
C VAL A 67 -13.65 9.89 -3.64
N ALA A 68 -14.69 10.67 -3.36
CA ALA A 68 -14.78 11.47 -2.14
C ALA A 68 -14.78 10.61 -0.87
N GLU A 69 -15.57 9.52 -0.86
CA GLU A 69 -15.58 8.53 0.22
C GLU A 69 -14.18 7.95 0.45
N ALA A 70 -13.53 7.49 -0.63
CA ALA A 70 -12.22 6.86 -0.56
C ALA A 70 -11.12 7.83 -0.10
N ARG A 71 -11.17 9.09 -0.54
CA ARG A 71 -10.24 10.14 -0.09
C ARG A 71 -10.43 10.44 1.40
N SER A 72 -11.67 10.59 1.86
CA SER A 72 -11.95 10.82 3.28
C SER A 72 -11.42 9.68 4.16
N ALA A 73 -11.58 8.42 3.73
CA ALA A 73 -11.03 7.28 4.46
C ALA A 73 -9.48 7.29 4.48
N ALA A 74 -8.85 7.63 3.35
CA ALA A 74 -7.40 7.75 3.26
C ALA A 74 -6.86 8.89 4.15
N ASP A 75 -7.55 10.03 4.21
CA ASP A 75 -7.17 11.17 5.05
C ASP A 75 -7.24 10.81 6.54
N LEU A 76 -8.29 10.07 6.97
CA LEU A 76 -8.39 9.55 8.33
C LEU A 76 -7.25 8.57 8.66
N ALA A 77 -6.90 7.69 7.72
CA ALA A 77 -5.79 6.76 7.90
C ALA A 77 -4.44 7.48 8.00
N LEU A 78 -4.22 8.52 7.19
CA LEU A 78 -3.04 9.39 7.26
C LEU A 78 -2.96 10.08 8.62
N ALA A 79 -4.06 10.71 9.06
CA ALA A 79 -4.12 11.41 10.33
C ALA A 79 -3.87 10.47 11.52
N ALA A 80 -4.45 9.26 11.50
CA ALA A 80 -4.21 8.27 12.53
C ALA A 80 -2.75 7.77 12.56
N HIS A 81 -2.10 7.71 11.39
CA HIS A 81 -0.72 7.24 11.28
C HIS A 81 0.30 8.32 11.72
N PHE A 82 0.10 9.57 11.30
CA PHE A 82 1.06 10.66 11.52
C PHE A 82 0.72 11.58 12.70
N GLY A 83 -0.43 11.38 13.35
CA GLY A 83 -0.91 12.21 14.45
C GLY A 83 -0.36 11.89 15.84
N ASN A 84 0.52 10.90 15.96
CA ASN A 84 1.22 10.53 17.20
C ASN A 84 2.70 10.90 17.15
#